data_AF-A0A7S2XI76-F1
#
_entry.id   AF-A0A7S2XI76-F1
#
_cell.length_a   1.000
_cell.length_b   1.000
_cell.length_c   1.000
_cell.angle_alpha   90.00
_cell.angle_beta   90.00
_cell.angle_gamma   90.00
#
_symmetry.space_group_name_H-M   'P 1'
#
loop_
_entity.id
_entity.type
_entity.pdbx_description
1 polymer ?
#
loop_
_entity_poly.entity_id
_entity_poly.type
_entity_poly.pdbx_seq_one_letter_code
_entity_poly.pdbx_strand_id
1 'polypeptide(L)'
;EVRRRAIAATDDDDDAQLQGIPKSDGDVVGEEAEEEKDFPVPACRAGLGCAAALLPVSAAIICFATVATCYMLTEKQTPFIQKGLMFPAISFLGTGGDAKLTYQIGFATTGLLLLLCIGLLTILVGPLLASKGIITRDGHVSVTQSRDAVRNATHSGILSALGVIVQGVFVLETKKITLQSILHWGGALVFMTSAQGHATEVIKLYERSGSKTLRDMFKWSLSWKKACLHAPSMMFLAPIGLQVCRAAFGLGTGAMLQNAMGLMQWGIVASFVMFFVSYGFDLWVVITTTWGQGP
;
A
#
# COMPACT_ATOMS: atom_id res chain seq x y z
N GLU A 1 32.89 -32.19 3.15
CA GLU A 1 32.67 -33.33 2.23
C GLU A 1 31.26 -33.92 2.13
N VAL A 2 30.54 -34.25 3.22
CA VAL A 2 29.31 -35.09 3.13
C VAL A 2 28.01 -34.32 2.75
N ARG A 3 28.05 -32.99 2.58
CA ARG A 3 26.86 -32.17 2.23
C ARG A 3 26.88 -31.61 0.79
N ARG A 4 27.79 -32.07 -0.07
CA ARG A 4 27.91 -31.66 -1.49
C ARG A 4 27.39 -32.70 -2.50
N ARG A 5 26.77 -33.79 -2.07
CA ARG A 5 26.26 -34.87 -2.95
C ARG A 5 24.73 -35.00 -2.97
N ALA A 6 23.99 -33.93 -2.67
CA ALA A 6 22.52 -33.97 -2.64
C ALA A 6 21.83 -32.99 -3.62
N ILE A 7 22.58 -32.39 -4.55
CA ILE A 7 22.02 -31.48 -5.58
C ILE A 7 22.70 -31.75 -6.93
N ALA A 8 22.70 -33.01 -7.35
CA ALA A 8 23.18 -33.45 -8.67
C ALA A 8 22.56 -34.82 -9.00
N ALA A 9 21.25 -34.85 -9.20
CA ALA A 9 20.45 -35.90 -9.85
C ALA A 9 18.99 -35.45 -9.77
N THR A 10 18.22 -35.57 -10.85
CA THR A 10 16.96 -34.85 -11.19
C THR A 10 17.30 -33.47 -11.78
N ASP A 11 17.24 -33.19 -13.07
CA ASP A 11 16.32 -33.66 -14.12
C ASP A 11 17.05 -33.75 -15.48
N ASP A 12 17.18 -34.97 -15.99
CA ASP A 12 17.33 -35.27 -17.42
C ASP A 12 16.27 -36.35 -17.71
N ASP A 13 15.72 -36.31 -18.93
CA ASP A 13 14.81 -37.27 -19.55
C ASP A 13 13.31 -37.19 -19.18
N ASP A 14 12.54 -36.44 -19.98
CA ASP A 14 11.19 -36.85 -20.42
C ASP A 14 10.77 -36.09 -21.70
N ASP A 15 11.58 -36.22 -22.77
CA ASP A 15 11.14 -35.97 -24.15
C ASP A 15 10.42 -37.22 -24.68
N ALA A 16 9.24 -37.50 -24.12
CA ALA A 16 8.35 -38.56 -24.58
C ALA A 16 7.27 -38.01 -25.52
N GLN A 17 7.54 -38.18 -26.82
CA GLN A 17 6.60 -38.47 -27.90
C GLN A 17 5.08 -38.30 -27.59
N LEU A 18 4.52 -37.17 -28.03
CA LEU A 18 3.09 -37.08 -28.38
C LEU A 18 2.96 -36.94 -29.90
N GLN A 19 3.12 -38.08 -30.58
CA GLN A 19 2.65 -38.27 -31.95
C GLN A 19 1.19 -38.77 -31.90
N GLY A 20 0.33 -38.16 -32.71
CA GLY A 20 -0.94 -38.77 -33.11
C GLY A 20 -2.20 -38.19 -32.45
N ILE A 21 -2.54 -36.94 -32.75
CA ILE A 21 -3.93 -36.49 -32.69
C ILE A 21 -4.44 -36.39 -34.13
N PRO A 22 -5.48 -37.17 -34.50
CA PRO A 22 -6.09 -37.07 -35.83
C PRO A 22 -6.78 -35.71 -35.99
N LYS A 23 -6.53 -35.06 -37.13
CA LYS A 23 -7.30 -33.89 -37.58
C LYS A 23 -8.74 -34.34 -37.83
N SER A 24 -9.65 -33.97 -36.94
CA SER A 24 -11.08 -34.00 -37.24
C SER A 24 -11.44 -32.70 -37.94
N ASP A 25 -11.68 -32.78 -39.25
CA ASP A 25 -12.40 -31.76 -40.00
C ASP A 25 -13.82 -31.69 -39.43
N GLY A 26 -14.05 -30.72 -38.55
CA GLY A 26 -15.33 -30.43 -37.91
C GLY A 26 -15.84 -29.08 -38.40
N ASP A 27 -17.07 -29.11 -38.91
CA ASP A 27 -17.75 -28.04 -39.62
C ASP A 27 -17.72 -26.67 -38.93
N VAL A 28 -17.46 -25.65 -39.76
CA VAL A 28 -17.62 -24.23 -39.45
C VAL A 28 -19.11 -23.96 -39.28
N VAL A 29 -19.62 -24.10 -38.06
CA VAL A 29 -20.92 -23.56 -37.67
C VAL A 29 -20.74 -22.06 -37.52
N GLY A 30 -21.41 -21.30 -38.39
CA GLY A 30 -21.41 -19.85 -38.38
C GLY A 30 -21.79 -19.30 -37.02
N GLU A 31 -20.83 -18.66 -36.37
CA GLU A 31 -21.02 -17.85 -35.18
C GLU A 31 -21.78 -16.59 -35.63
N GLU A 32 -23.10 -16.60 -35.44
CA GLU A 32 -23.94 -15.41 -35.59
C GLU A 32 -23.36 -14.34 -34.67
N ALA A 33 -22.80 -13.30 -35.27
CA ALA A 33 -22.34 -12.11 -34.56
C ALA A 33 -23.54 -11.51 -33.84
N GLU A 34 -23.69 -11.81 -32.55
CA GLU A 34 -24.62 -11.13 -31.68
C GLU A 34 -24.27 -9.65 -31.71
N GLU A 35 -25.17 -8.87 -32.33
CA GLU A 35 -25.13 -7.42 -32.40
C GLU A 35 -25.08 -6.88 -30.95
N GLU A 36 -23.87 -6.56 -30.50
CA GLU A 36 -23.59 -6.00 -29.17
C GLU A 36 -24.39 -4.70 -29.04
N LYS A 37 -25.53 -4.78 -28.34
CA LYS A 37 -26.39 -3.63 -28.11
C LYS A 37 -25.58 -2.54 -27.41
N ASP A 38 -25.36 -1.44 -28.12
CA ASP A 38 -24.83 -0.17 -27.64
C ASP A 38 -25.67 0.34 -26.46
N PHE A 39 -25.37 -0.15 -25.26
CA PHE A 39 -25.84 0.49 -24.04
C PHE A 39 -25.20 1.88 -23.97
N PRO A 40 -25.87 2.90 -23.41
CA PRO A 40 -25.27 4.19 -23.11
C PRO A 40 -24.31 4.04 -21.91
N VAL A 41 -23.22 3.30 -22.09
CA VAL A 41 -22.19 2.99 -21.08
C VAL A 41 -21.18 4.13 -20.78
N PRO A 42 -20.96 5.17 -21.62
CA PRO A 42 -19.91 6.17 -21.34
C PRO A 42 -20.10 6.96 -20.03
N ALA A 43 -21.32 7.40 -19.73
CA ALA A 43 -21.58 8.27 -18.58
C ALA A 43 -21.45 7.51 -17.24
N CYS A 44 -21.96 6.28 -17.17
CA CYS A 44 -21.84 5.44 -15.98
C CYS A 44 -20.38 5.04 -15.71
N ARG A 45 -19.60 4.76 -16.77
CA ARG A 45 -18.15 4.44 -16.66
C ARG A 45 -17.32 5.64 -16.21
N ALA A 46 -17.60 6.83 -16.74
CA ALA A 46 -16.93 8.06 -16.32
C ALA A 46 -17.19 8.39 -14.84
N GLY A 47 -18.43 8.23 -14.37
CA GLY A 47 -18.79 8.44 -12.96
C GLY A 47 -18.05 7.49 -12.02
N LEU A 48 -17.99 6.20 -12.35
CA LEU A 48 -17.24 5.20 -11.58
C LEU A 48 -15.73 5.50 -11.56
N GLY A 49 -15.20 6.01 -12.67
CA GLY A 49 -13.81 6.42 -12.80
C GLY A 49 -13.43 7.57 -11.87
N CYS A 50 -14.24 8.63 -11.86
CA CYS A 50 -14.08 9.75 -10.94
C CYS A 50 -14.14 9.29 -9.48
N ALA A 51 -15.11 8.44 -9.14
CA ALA A 51 -15.26 7.91 -7.78
C ALA A 51 -14.02 7.10 -7.34
N ALA A 52 -13.49 6.24 -8.21
CA ALA A 52 -12.28 5.47 -7.94
C ALA A 52 -11.04 6.37 -7.74
N ALA A 53 -10.87 7.40 -8.58
CA ALA A 53 -9.76 8.35 -8.48
C ALA A 53 -9.82 9.24 -7.21
N LEU A 54 -11.03 9.54 -6.72
CA LEU A 54 -11.22 10.33 -5.49
C LEU A 54 -11.05 9.52 -4.20
N LEU A 55 -11.07 8.19 -4.28
CA LEU A 55 -10.98 7.33 -3.11
C LEU A 55 -9.68 7.54 -2.30
N PRO A 56 -8.47 7.57 -2.89
CA PRO A 56 -7.24 7.77 -2.12
C PRO A 56 -7.16 9.16 -1.47
N VAL A 57 -7.72 10.18 -2.14
CA VAL A 57 -7.83 11.54 -1.57
C VAL A 57 -8.78 11.55 -0.37
N SER A 58 -9.91 10.87 -0.48
CA SER A 58 -10.88 10.74 0.62
C SER A 58 -10.27 10.02 1.83
N ALA A 59 -9.50 8.95 1.59
CA ALA A 59 -8.77 8.24 2.63
C ALA A 59 -7.75 9.16 3.34
N ALA A 60 -7.02 9.98 2.58
CA ALA A 60 -6.08 10.96 3.13
C ALA A 60 -6.78 12.01 4.00
N ILE A 61 -7.91 12.56 3.52
CA ILE A 61 -8.72 13.54 4.27
C ILE A 61 -9.20 12.93 5.59
N ILE A 62 -9.74 11.71 5.56
CA ILE A 62 -10.20 11.01 6.77
C ILE A 62 -9.04 10.77 7.74
N CYS A 63 -7.88 10.36 7.24
CA CYS A 63 -6.68 10.16 8.06
C CYS A 63 -6.27 11.47 8.76
N PHE A 64 -6.10 12.56 8.01
CA PHE A 64 -5.69 13.85 8.59
C PHE A 64 -6.76 14.43 9.53
N ALA A 65 -8.04 14.33 9.18
CA ALA A 65 -9.14 14.78 10.02
C ALA A 65 -9.18 13.98 11.33
N THR A 66 -8.94 12.66 11.28
CA THR A 66 -8.84 11.81 12.48
C THR A 66 -7.72 12.30 13.38
N VAL A 67 -6.50 12.46 12.84
CA VAL A 67 -5.34 12.86 13.64
C VAL A 67 -5.53 14.27 14.22
N ALA A 68 -6.05 15.22 13.43
CA ALA A 68 -6.34 16.57 13.89
C ALA A 68 -7.40 16.58 15.01
N THR A 69 -8.47 15.79 14.86
CA THR A 69 -9.51 15.68 15.89
C THR A 69 -8.96 15.05 17.17
N CYS A 70 -8.18 13.97 17.07
CA CYS A 70 -7.52 13.36 18.22
C CYS A 70 -6.55 14.33 18.91
N TYR A 71 -5.83 15.17 18.15
CA TYR A 71 -4.99 16.22 18.70
C TYR A 71 -5.81 17.21 19.53
N MET A 72 -6.87 17.77 18.97
CA MET A 72 -7.74 18.74 19.66
C MET A 72 -8.39 18.15 20.92
N LEU A 73 -8.83 16.88 20.87
CA LEU A 73 -9.41 16.20 22.02
C LEU A 73 -8.36 15.93 23.11
N THR A 74 -7.16 15.50 22.72
CA THR A 74 -6.04 15.27 23.64
C THR A 74 -5.61 16.56 24.31
N GLU A 75 -5.51 17.66 23.57
CA GLU A 75 -5.17 18.99 24.10
C GLU A 75 -6.18 19.44 25.18
N LYS A 76 -7.49 19.23 24.94
CA LYS A 76 -8.55 19.56 25.90
C LYS A 76 -8.51 18.69 27.17
N GLN A 77 -8.24 17.40 27.04
CA GLN A 77 -8.27 16.43 28.14
C GLN A 77 -7.00 16.44 28.98
N THR A 78 -5.88 16.83 28.36
CA THR A 78 -4.56 16.80 28.98
C THR A 78 -4.06 18.24 29.08
N PRO A 79 -4.24 18.95 30.22
CA PRO A 79 -3.55 20.23 30.46
C PRO A 79 -2.02 20.10 30.51
N PHE A 80 -1.52 18.87 30.30
CA PHE A 80 -0.14 18.40 30.33
C PHE A 80 0.38 17.97 28.95
N ILE A 81 0.03 18.62 27.83
CA ILE A 81 1.06 18.72 26.78
C ILE A 81 2.22 19.44 27.47
N GLN A 82 3.17 18.64 27.97
CA GLN A 82 4.21 19.09 28.88
C GLN A 82 4.86 20.31 28.26
N LYS A 83 5.13 21.37 29.04
CA LYS A 83 5.75 22.60 28.51
C LYS A 83 6.91 22.22 27.58
N GLY A 84 6.77 22.54 26.30
CA GLY A 84 7.75 22.22 25.25
C GLY A 84 7.43 21.02 24.35
N LEU A 85 6.34 20.27 24.56
CA LEU A 85 5.89 19.23 23.62
C LEU A 85 5.05 19.87 22.50
N MET A 86 5.62 20.01 21.31
CA MET A 86 4.97 20.57 20.12
C MET A 86 4.43 19.47 19.18
N PHE A 87 5.16 18.37 19.08
CA PHE A 87 4.85 17.25 18.19
C PHE A 87 4.61 15.98 19.03
N PRO A 88 3.40 15.79 19.59
CA PRO A 88 3.06 14.53 20.24
C PRO A 88 3.11 13.39 19.21
N ALA A 89 3.52 12.21 19.66
CA ALA A 89 3.43 10.99 18.86
C ALA A 89 1.98 10.72 18.45
N ILE A 90 1.73 10.36 17.19
CA ILE A 90 0.36 10.09 16.69
C ILE A 90 -0.29 8.97 17.51
N SER A 91 0.47 7.94 17.84
CA SER A 91 0.06 6.83 18.71
C SER A 91 -0.36 7.28 20.12
N PHE A 92 0.13 8.43 20.62
CA PHE A 92 -0.25 8.98 21.92
C PHE A 92 -1.61 9.71 21.88
N LEU A 93 -2.01 10.24 20.72
CA LEU A 93 -3.24 11.03 20.56
C LEU A 93 -4.53 10.21 20.78
N GLY A 94 -4.46 8.88 20.73
CA GLY A 94 -5.60 8.00 20.96
C GLY A 94 -5.72 7.45 22.39
N THR A 95 -4.87 7.87 23.32
CA THR A 95 -4.68 7.12 24.58
C THR A 95 -5.72 7.39 25.67
N GLY A 96 -6.58 8.41 25.51
CA GLY A 96 -7.53 8.85 26.54
C GLY A 96 -8.90 9.27 26.02
N GLY A 97 -9.92 9.12 26.87
CA GLY A 97 -11.28 9.65 26.69
C GLY A 97 -11.88 9.44 25.29
N ASP A 98 -12.57 10.47 24.79
CA ASP A 98 -13.20 10.47 23.47
C ASP A 98 -12.20 10.40 22.30
N ALA A 99 -10.93 10.79 22.53
CA ALA A 99 -9.88 10.70 21.52
C ALA A 99 -9.56 9.24 21.17
N LYS A 100 -9.70 8.32 22.14
CA LYS A 100 -9.53 6.88 21.91
C LYS A 100 -10.52 6.32 20.90
N LEU A 101 -11.81 6.61 21.07
CA LEU A 101 -12.84 6.13 20.15
C LEU A 101 -12.67 6.73 18.75
N THR A 102 -12.37 8.04 18.69
CA THR A 102 -12.08 8.75 17.44
C THR A 102 -10.90 8.11 16.71
N TYR A 103 -9.82 7.82 17.43
CA TYR A 103 -8.63 7.15 16.89
C TYR A 103 -8.97 5.76 16.32
N GLN A 104 -9.69 4.94 17.09
CA GLN A 104 -10.08 3.58 16.69
C GLN A 104 -10.89 3.59 15.40
N ILE A 105 -11.97 4.38 15.36
CA ILE A 105 -12.87 4.46 14.20
C ILE A 105 -12.11 5.04 12.99
N GLY A 106 -11.38 6.14 13.20
CA GLY A 106 -10.71 6.84 12.11
C GLY A 106 -9.59 6.02 11.46
N PHE A 107 -8.74 5.36 12.25
CA PHE A 107 -7.67 4.51 11.70
C PHE A 107 -8.19 3.19 11.13
N ALA A 108 -9.22 2.58 11.74
CA ALA A 108 -9.87 1.41 11.13
C ALA A 108 -10.50 1.75 9.77
N THR A 109 -11.21 2.88 9.69
CA THR A 109 -11.80 3.38 8.43
C THR A 109 -10.71 3.68 7.40
N THR A 110 -9.63 4.34 7.81
CA THR A 110 -8.48 4.63 6.93
C THR A 110 -7.88 3.34 6.37
N GLY A 111 -7.70 2.32 7.21
CA GLY A 111 -7.17 1.01 6.77
C GLY A 111 -8.11 0.27 5.81
N LEU A 112 -9.43 0.34 6.02
CA LEU A 112 -10.42 -0.23 5.09
C LEU A 112 -10.41 0.47 3.74
N LEU A 113 -10.35 1.81 3.74
CA LEU A 113 -10.22 2.58 2.50
C LEU A 113 -8.91 2.27 1.78
N LEU A 114 -7.83 2.05 2.54
CA LEU A 114 -6.54 1.65 1.99
C LEU A 114 -6.61 0.28 1.31
N LEU A 115 -7.26 -0.71 1.94
CA LEU A 115 -7.52 -2.02 1.33
C LEU A 115 -8.28 -1.87 0.01
N LEU A 116 -9.30 -1.01 -0.03
CA LEU A 116 -10.06 -0.76 -1.24
C LEU A 116 -9.19 -0.09 -2.33
N CYS A 117 -8.35 0.89 -1.97
CA CYS A 117 -7.40 1.51 -2.91
C CYS A 117 -6.44 0.47 -3.51
N ILE A 118 -5.90 -0.42 -2.68
CA ILE A 118 -5.01 -1.49 -3.13
C ILE A 118 -5.75 -2.46 -4.05
N GLY A 119 -6.97 -2.86 -3.70
CA GLY A 119 -7.81 -3.72 -4.54
C GLY A 119 -8.07 -3.11 -5.92
N LEU A 120 -8.44 -1.83 -5.97
CA LEU A 120 -8.64 -1.10 -7.24
C LEU A 120 -7.34 -1.00 -8.04
N LEU A 121 -6.21 -0.70 -7.40
CA LEU A 121 -4.91 -0.66 -8.07
C LEU A 121 -4.57 -2.04 -8.66
N THR A 122 -4.76 -3.12 -7.90
CA THR A 122 -4.49 -4.49 -8.33
C THR A 122 -5.37 -4.93 -9.49
N ILE A 123 -6.65 -4.54 -9.50
CA ILE A 123 -7.61 -4.96 -10.53
C ILE A 123 -7.48 -4.10 -11.79
N LEU A 124 -7.32 -2.78 -11.66
CA LEU A 124 -7.35 -1.86 -12.81
C LEU A 124 -5.96 -1.59 -13.37
N VAL A 125 -5.00 -1.28 -12.50
CA VAL A 125 -3.64 -0.86 -12.91
C VAL A 125 -2.70 -2.06 -13.05
N GLY A 126 -2.84 -3.05 -12.17
CA GLY A 126 -2.03 -4.27 -12.14
C GLY A 126 -1.96 -5.00 -13.49
N PRO A 127 -3.08 -5.36 -14.14
CA PRO A 127 -3.05 -6.08 -15.40
C PRO A 127 -2.43 -5.26 -16.54
N LEU A 128 -2.67 -3.95 -16.56
CA LEU A 128 -2.09 -3.04 -17.55
C LEU A 128 -0.55 -3.08 -17.46
N LEU A 129 0.00 -2.91 -16.26
CA LEU A 129 1.45 -2.97 -16.03
C LEU A 129 2.02 -4.39 -16.24
N ALA A 130 1.29 -5.42 -15.82
CA ALA A 130 1.68 -6.81 -16.00
C ALA A 130 1.78 -7.22 -17.46
N SER A 131 0.81 -6.82 -18.29
CA SER A 131 0.71 -7.18 -19.71
C SER A 131 1.90 -6.72 -20.55
N LYS A 132 2.56 -5.62 -20.15
CA LYS A 132 3.72 -5.08 -20.85
C LYS A 132 5.05 -5.66 -20.36
N GLY A 133 5.01 -6.53 -19.35
CA GLY A 133 6.19 -7.11 -18.70
C GLY A 133 7.08 -6.07 -18.00
N ILE A 134 8.13 -6.54 -17.35
CA ILE A 134 9.21 -5.70 -16.83
C ILE A 134 10.53 -6.00 -17.54
N ILE A 135 11.34 -4.97 -17.76
CA ILE A 135 12.71 -5.07 -18.26
C ILE A 135 13.59 -5.61 -17.13
N THR A 136 14.17 -6.78 -17.33
CA THR A 136 15.10 -7.44 -16.41
C THR A 136 16.47 -6.77 -16.46
N ARG A 137 17.38 -7.15 -15.54
CA ARG A 137 18.76 -6.63 -15.53
C ARG A 137 19.53 -6.96 -16.82
N ASP A 138 19.17 -8.06 -17.45
CA ASP A 138 19.79 -8.54 -18.69
C ASP A 138 19.14 -7.92 -19.94
N GLY A 139 18.21 -6.98 -19.75
CA GLY A 139 17.54 -6.26 -20.85
C GLY A 139 16.33 -6.99 -21.45
N HIS A 140 16.01 -8.21 -20.99
CA HIS A 140 14.86 -8.97 -21.48
C HIS A 140 13.55 -8.49 -20.84
N VAL A 141 12.43 -8.60 -21.55
CA VAL A 141 11.10 -8.32 -20.97
C VAL A 141 10.52 -9.61 -20.39
N SER A 142 10.23 -9.62 -19.09
CA SER A 142 9.60 -10.75 -18.40
C SER A 142 8.20 -10.39 -17.92
N VAL A 143 7.19 -11.07 -18.48
CA VAL A 143 5.79 -10.96 -18.04
C VAL A 143 5.59 -11.65 -16.69
N THR A 144 6.23 -12.80 -16.47
CA THR A 144 6.15 -13.54 -15.20
C THR A 144 6.65 -12.70 -14.04
N GLN A 145 7.84 -12.09 -14.16
CA GLN A 145 8.35 -11.22 -13.10
C GLN A 145 7.47 -9.98 -12.86
N SER A 146 6.79 -9.49 -13.91
CA SER A 146 5.83 -8.38 -13.75
C SER A 146 4.60 -8.81 -12.95
N ARG A 147 4.05 -10.00 -13.25
CA ARG A 147 2.93 -10.58 -12.49
C ARG A 147 3.31 -10.84 -11.04
N ASP A 148 4.51 -11.35 -10.79
CA ASP A 148 5.02 -11.56 -9.43
C ASP A 148 5.16 -10.24 -8.67
N ALA A 149 5.67 -9.19 -9.32
CA ALA A 149 5.76 -7.87 -8.71
C ALA A 149 4.36 -7.29 -8.38
N VAL A 150 3.35 -7.48 -9.23
CA VAL A 150 1.95 -7.11 -8.92
C VAL A 150 1.42 -7.90 -7.73
N ARG A 151 1.66 -9.22 -7.67
CA ARG A 151 1.25 -10.08 -6.55
C ARG A 151 1.91 -9.65 -5.24
N ASN A 152 3.22 -9.42 -5.27
CA ASN A 152 4.00 -9.01 -4.10
C ASN A 152 3.61 -7.62 -3.62
N ALA A 153 3.39 -6.67 -4.55
CA ALA A 153 2.85 -5.36 -4.24
C ALA A 153 1.48 -5.50 -3.56
N THR A 154 0.55 -6.26 -4.15
CA THR A 154 -0.79 -6.47 -3.60
C THR A 154 -0.74 -7.05 -2.19
N HIS A 155 0.00 -8.14 -2.00
CA HIS A 155 0.12 -8.80 -0.70
C HIS A 155 0.69 -7.86 0.37
N SER A 156 1.78 -7.15 0.05
CA SER A 156 2.39 -6.19 0.96
C SER A 156 1.46 -5.00 1.25
N GLY A 157 0.69 -4.55 0.27
CA GLY A 157 -0.33 -3.52 0.47
C GLY A 157 -1.41 -3.98 1.44
N ILE A 158 -1.95 -5.18 1.24
CA ILE A 158 -2.99 -5.75 2.13
C ILE A 158 -2.48 -5.85 3.56
N LEU A 159 -1.29 -6.42 3.76
CA LEU A 159 -0.66 -6.49 5.08
C LEU A 159 -0.44 -5.10 5.69
N SER A 160 -0.04 -4.13 4.88
CA SER A 160 0.12 -2.74 5.33
C SER A 160 -1.19 -2.18 5.90
N ALA A 161 -2.28 -2.32 5.15
CA ALA A 161 -3.59 -1.84 5.55
C ALA A 161 -4.14 -2.57 6.78
N LEU A 162 -3.93 -3.89 6.88
CA LEU A 162 -4.25 -4.65 8.08
C LEU A 162 -3.44 -4.16 9.31
N GLY A 163 -2.17 -3.82 9.12
CA GLY A 163 -1.35 -3.21 10.16
C GLY A 163 -1.95 -1.91 10.71
N VAL A 164 -2.45 -1.03 9.83
CA VAL A 164 -3.16 0.21 10.23
C VAL A 164 -4.42 -0.10 11.02
N ILE A 165 -5.23 -1.08 10.58
CA ILE A 165 -6.46 -1.47 11.28
C ILE A 165 -6.13 -2.00 12.67
N VAL A 166 -5.19 -2.94 12.79
CA VAL A 166 -4.76 -3.51 14.07
C VAL A 166 -4.25 -2.40 15.00
N GLN A 167 -3.39 -1.52 14.50
CA GLN A 167 -2.86 -0.38 15.27
C GLN A 167 -3.98 0.57 15.72
N GLY A 168 -4.97 0.82 14.87
CA GLY A 168 -6.14 1.64 15.15
C GLY A 168 -7.01 1.04 16.25
N VAL A 169 -7.39 -0.24 16.12
CA VAL A 169 -8.27 -0.96 17.04
C VAL A 169 -7.62 -1.14 18.41
N PHE A 170 -6.37 -1.60 18.44
CA PHE A 170 -5.61 -1.81 19.67
C PHE A 170 -4.79 -0.57 19.98
N VAL A 171 -5.39 0.44 20.61
CA VAL A 171 -4.70 1.71 20.91
C VAL A 171 -3.67 1.53 22.02
N LEU A 172 -2.60 2.32 22.00
CA LEU A 172 -1.55 2.25 23.01
C LEU A 172 -2.08 2.51 24.43
N GLU A 173 -1.65 1.73 25.41
CA GLU A 173 -1.85 2.04 26.83
C GLU A 173 -0.57 2.59 27.43
N THR A 174 -0.64 3.80 28.01
CA THR A 174 0.54 4.56 28.43
C THR A 174 1.04 4.23 29.84
N LYS A 175 0.19 3.63 30.69
CA LYS A 175 0.53 3.36 32.10
C LYS A 175 1.21 2.01 32.32
N LYS A 176 0.90 1.01 31.49
CA LYS A 176 1.40 -0.37 31.62
C LYS A 176 1.55 -0.98 30.23
N ILE A 177 2.54 -1.85 30.06
CA ILE A 177 2.65 -2.68 28.87
C ILE A 177 1.61 -3.79 29.00
N THR A 178 0.60 -3.76 28.14
CA THR A 178 -0.47 -4.77 28.06
C THR A 178 -0.44 -5.46 26.70
N LEU A 179 -1.22 -6.53 26.54
CA LEU A 179 -1.39 -7.20 25.24
C LEU A 179 -1.86 -6.21 24.17
N GLN A 180 -2.70 -5.24 24.54
CA GLN A 180 -3.16 -4.18 23.64
C GLN A 180 -1.98 -3.33 23.12
N SER A 181 -1.05 -2.93 23.98
CA SER A 181 0.16 -2.20 23.57
C SER A 181 1.08 -3.05 22.67
N ILE A 182 1.20 -4.35 22.93
CA ILE A 182 1.97 -5.28 22.09
C ILE A 182 1.33 -5.38 20.69
N LEU A 183 0.01 -5.54 20.62
CA LEU A 183 -0.72 -5.59 19.35
C LEU A 183 -0.65 -4.26 18.60
N HIS A 184 -0.70 -3.13 19.31
CA HIS A 184 -0.50 -1.80 18.71
C HIS A 184 0.85 -1.69 18.00
N TRP A 185 1.94 -2.03 18.70
CA TRP A 185 3.29 -1.97 18.15
C TRP A 185 3.50 -2.99 17.03
N GLY A 186 2.93 -4.19 17.17
CA GLY A 186 2.93 -5.21 16.12
C GLY A 186 2.22 -4.72 14.85
N GLY A 187 1.03 -4.13 15.00
CA GLY A 187 0.29 -3.50 13.90
C GLY A 187 1.08 -2.39 13.22
N ALA A 188 1.70 -1.50 14.00
CA ALA A 188 2.55 -0.44 13.47
C ALA A 188 3.77 -1.00 12.70
N LEU A 189 4.43 -2.03 13.23
CA LEU A 189 5.57 -2.68 12.57
C LEU A 189 5.15 -3.34 11.25
N VAL A 190 4.04 -4.07 11.24
CA VAL A 190 3.47 -4.70 10.03
C VAL A 190 3.07 -3.63 9.01
N PHE A 191 2.36 -2.58 9.43
CA PHE A 191 1.99 -1.45 8.57
C PHE A 191 3.21 -0.90 7.86
N MET A 192 4.22 -0.52 8.64
CA MET A 192 5.40 0.12 8.13
C MET A 192 6.13 -0.81 7.16
N THR A 193 6.61 -1.97 7.64
CA THR A 193 7.42 -2.92 6.83
C THR A 193 6.73 -3.29 5.51
N SER A 194 5.43 -3.56 5.57
CA SER A 194 4.65 -3.94 4.39
C SER A 194 4.35 -2.74 3.48
N ALA A 195 4.17 -1.52 4.02
CA ALA A 195 4.01 -0.31 3.21
C ALA A 195 5.26 -0.03 2.37
N GLN A 196 6.45 -0.22 2.96
CA GLN A 196 7.71 -0.05 2.24
C GLN A 196 7.93 -1.14 1.19
N GLY A 197 7.58 -2.40 1.48
CA GLY A 197 7.60 -3.47 0.48
C GLY A 197 6.65 -3.20 -0.68
N HIS A 198 5.42 -2.79 -0.38
CA HIS A 198 4.41 -2.39 -1.35
C HIS A 198 4.92 -1.24 -2.24
N ALA A 199 5.41 -0.15 -1.63
CA ALA A 199 5.92 0.99 -2.37
C ALA A 199 7.08 0.63 -3.29
N THR A 200 7.99 -0.24 -2.82
CA THR A 200 9.14 -0.69 -3.59
C THR A 200 8.72 -1.49 -4.83
N GLU A 201 7.83 -2.46 -4.68
CA GLU A 201 7.35 -3.26 -5.82
C GLU A 201 6.53 -2.42 -6.81
N VAL A 202 5.72 -1.47 -6.31
CA VAL A 202 4.98 -0.54 -7.16
C VAL A 202 5.93 0.35 -7.97
N ILE A 203 6.92 0.98 -7.34
CA ILE A 203 7.93 1.80 -8.04
C ILE A 203 8.65 0.98 -9.10
N LYS A 204 9.04 -0.27 -8.78
CA LYS A 204 9.69 -1.20 -9.70
C LYS A 204 8.80 -1.53 -10.90
N LEU A 205 7.51 -1.74 -10.72
CA LEU A 205 6.55 -1.97 -11.81
C LEU A 205 6.50 -0.80 -12.79
N TYR A 206 6.42 0.44 -12.28
CA TYR A 206 6.39 1.63 -13.12
C TYR A 206 7.73 1.89 -13.80
N GLU A 207 8.84 1.85 -13.07
CA GLU A 207 10.17 2.18 -13.58
C GLU A 207 10.63 1.18 -14.64
N ARG A 208 10.34 -0.11 -14.43
CA ARG A 208 10.82 -1.19 -15.30
C ARG A 208 9.77 -1.68 -16.29
N SER A 209 8.61 -1.04 -16.42
CA SER A 209 7.62 -1.46 -17.41
C SER A 209 8.25 -1.60 -18.80
N GLY A 210 7.94 -2.66 -19.54
CA GLY A 210 8.43 -2.85 -20.92
C GLY A 210 7.93 -1.80 -21.90
N SER A 211 6.84 -1.09 -21.58
CA SER A 211 6.26 -0.05 -22.44
C SER A 211 6.79 1.34 -22.09
N LYS A 212 7.50 1.99 -23.03
CA LYS A 212 7.91 3.39 -22.87
C LYS A 212 6.72 4.33 -22.68
N THR A 213 5.66 4.15 -23.46
CA THR A 213 4.43 4.96 -23.37
C THR A 213 3.83 4.93 -21.97
N LEU A 214 3.70 3.75 -21.36
CA LEU A 214 3.20 3.65 -19.98
C LEU A 214 4.14 4.34 -18.98
N ARG A 215 5.47 4.17 -19.12
CA ARG A 215 6.42 4.87 -18.25
C ARG A 215 6.29 6.38 -18.33
N ASP A 216 6.11 6.91 -19.54
CA ASP A 216 5.94 8.34 -19.77
C ASP A 216 4.61 8.86 -19.20
N MET A 217 3.51 8.10 -19.36
CA MET A 217 2.20 8.41 -18.78
C MET A 217 2.24 8.52 -17.25
N PHE A 218 2.96 7.62 -16.58
CA PHE A 218 3.05 7.61 -15.11
C PHE A 218 4.28 8.32 -14.56
N LYS A 219 5.07 9.02 -15.39
CA LYS A 219 6.35 9.62 -14.98
C LYS A 219 6.22 10.55 -13.78
N TRP A 220 5.22 11.43 -13.79
CA TRP A 220 4.97 12.37 -12.68
C TRP A 220 4.65 11.61 -11.38
N SER A 221 3.73 10.65 -11.46
CA SER A 221 3.30 9.81 -10.34
C SER A 221 4.46 8.99 -9.77
N LEU A 222 5.31 8.44 -10.64
CA LEU A 222 6.51 7.71 -10.25
C LEU A 222 7.53 8.60 -9.51
N SER A 223 7.80 9.79 -10.04
CA SER A 223 8.68 10.76 -9.38
C SER A 223 8.15 11.15 -8.00
N TRP A 224 6.84 11.38 -7.88
CA TRP A 224 6.18 11.68 -6.61
C TRP A 224 6.33 10.53 -5.60
N LYS A 225 6.02 9.30 -6.01
CA LYS A 225 6.18 8.08 -5.18
C LYS A 225 7.60 7.92 -4.64
N LYS A 226 8.61 8.14 -5.49
CA LYS A 226 10.02 8.08 -5.09
C LYS A 226 10.38 9.14 -4.06
N ALA A 227 9.89 10.36 -4.23
CA ALA A 227 10.10 11.44 -3.26
C ALA A 227 9.47 11.09 -1.89
N CYS A 228 8.26 10.54 -1.89
CA CYS A 228 7.59 10.11 -0.66
C CYS A 228 8.32 8.97 0.05
N LEU A 229 9.02 8.07 -0.66
CA LEU A 229 9.66 6.90 -0.03
C LEU A 229 11.05 7.20 0.56
N HIS A 230 11.75 8.22 0.06
CA HIS A 230 13.13 8.51 0.46
C HIS A 230 13.24 8.93 1.94
N ALA A 231 12.32 9.77 2.42
CA ALA A 231 12.38 10.29 3.79
C ALA A 231 12.03 9.22 4.86
N PRO A 232 10.95 8.42 4.72
CA PRO A 232 10.55 7.44 5.74
C PRO A 232 11.52 6.28 5.92
N SER A 233 12.18 5.81 4.85
CA SER A 233 13.02 4.61 4.90
C SER A 233 14.19 4.73 5.88
N MET A 234 14.67 5.95 6.13
CA MET A 234 15.78 6.22 7.06
C MET A 234 15.33 6.36 8.52
N MET A 235 14.06 6.68 8.77
CA MET A 235 13.52 6.99 10.10
C MET A 235 12.63 5.86 10.66
N PHE A 236 12.50 4.76 9.93
CA PHE A 236 11.38 3.83 10.04
C PHE A 236 11.30 3.04 11.35
N LEU A 237 12.43 2.59 11.89
CA LEU A 237 12.47 1.78 13.11
C LEU A 237 12.74 2.60 14.37
N ALA A 238 13.22 3.83 14.22
CA ALA A 238 13.62 4.67 15.35
C ALA A 238 12.43 4.98 16.29
N PRO A 239 11.22 5.36 15.82
CA PRO A 239 10.10 5.64 16.71
C PRO A 239 9.65 4.42 17.52
N ILE A 240 9.57 3.23 16.91
CA ILE A 240 9.20 2.01 17.64
C ILE A 240 10.26 1.68 18.68
N GLY A 241 11.55 1.68 18.29
CA GLY A 241 12.65 1.41 19.22
C GLY A 241 12.64 2.37 20.40
N LEU A 242 12.45 3.66 20.15
CA LEU A 242 12.35 4.68 21.20
C LEU A 242 11.12 4.50 22.09
N GLN A 243 9.96 4.10 21.53
CA GLN A 243 8.76 3.81 22.33
C GLN A 243 8.94 2.60 23.24
N VAL A 244 9.51 1.52 22.72
CA VAL A 244 9.79 0.30 23.49
C VAL A 244 10.83 0.59 24.58
N CYS A 245 11.93 1.29 24.25
CA CYS A 245 12.94 1.68 25.24
C CYS A 245 12.36 2.57 26.34
N ARG A 246 11.49 3.52 25.99
CA ARG A 246 10.79 4.36 26.97
C ARG A 246 9.88 3.52 27.87
N ALA A 247 9.11 2.60 27.30
CA ALA A 247 8.18 1.77 28.05
C ALA A 247 8.90 0.76 28.97
N ALA A 248 10.01 0.19 28.52
CA ALA A 248 10.75 -0.83 29.25
C ALA A 248 11.72 -0.26 30.30
N PHE A 249 12.40 0.84 29.99
CA PHE A 249 13.51 1.36 30.81
C PHE A 249 13.25 2.74 31.40
N GLY A 250 12.12 3.39 31.08
CA GLY A 250 11.85 4.77 31.49
C GLY A 250 12.79 5.80 30.86
N LEU A 251 13.60 5.40 29.87
CA LEU A 251 14.54 6.29 29.18
C LEU A 251 13.78 7.31 28.32
N GLY A 252 14.20 8.58 28.37
CA GLY A 252 13.79 9.57 27.37
C GLY A 252 12.46 10.28 27.64
N THR A 253 12.18 10.65 28.89
CA THR A 253 11.00 11.46 29.25
C THR A 253 11.09 12.92 28.82
N GLY A 254 12.25 13.40 28.36
CA GLY A 254 12.44 14.79 27.93
C GLY A 254 11.58 15.18 26.74
N ALA A 255 11.01 16.39 26.79
CA ALA A 255 10.14 16.94 25.74
C ALA A 255 10.80 16.92 24.34
N MET A 256 12.12 17.15 24.26
CA MET A 256 12.88 17.08 23.01
C MET A 256 12.79 15.70 22.34
N LEU A 257 12.98 14.62 23.09
CA LEU A 257 12.92 13.27 22.53
C LEU A 257 11.48 12.91 22.10
N GLN A 258 10.49 13.32 22.89
CA GLN A 258 9.08 13.12 22.55
C GLN A 258 8.71 13.88 21.26
N ASN A 259 9.18 15.12 21.10
CA ASN A 259 9.01 15.88 19.86
C ASN A 259 9.67 15.20 18.66
N ALA A 260 10.91 14.72 18.82
CA ALA A 260 11.61 14.02 17.75
C ALA A 260 10.85 12.75 17.32
N MET A 261 10.38 11.96 18.29
CA MET A 261 9.55 10.78 18.04
C MET A 261 8.26 11.14 17.31
N GLY A 262 7.56 12.18 17.77
CA GLY A 262 6.36 12.66 17.12
C GLY A 262 6.64 13.09 15.69
N LEU A 263 7.61 13.99 15.49
CA LEU A 263 7.99 14.50 14.17
C LEU A 263 8.31 13.36 13.18
N MET A 264 9.02 12.32 13.63
CA MET A 264 9.26 11.13 12.81
C MET A 264 7.95 10.40 12.44
N GLN A 265 7.04 10.19 13.40
CA GLN A 265 5.73 9.56 13.11
C GLN A 265 4.89 10.39 12.14
N TRP A 266 4.82 11.71 12.37
CA TRP A 266 4.13 12.64 11.47
C TRP A 266 4.72 12.61 10.06
N GLY A 267 6.04 12.64 9.93
CA GLY A 267 6.72 12.54 8.64
C GLY A 267 6.47 11.23 7.92
N ILE A 268 6.52 10.10 8.63
CA ILE A 268 6.26 8.76 8.07
C ILE A 268 4.80 8.67 7.60
N VAL A 269 3.83 9.03 8.44
CA VAL A 269 2.40 8.98 8.10
C VAL A 269 2.10 9.91 6.93
N ALA A 270 2.56 11.17 6.97
CA ALA A 270 2.37 12.11 5.88
C ALA A 270 2.95 11.57 4.56
N SER A 271 4.16 11.02 4.59
CA SER A 271 4.80 10.47 3.40
C SER A 271 4.01 9.30 2.79
N PHE A 272 3.54 8.35 3.61
CA PHE A 272 2.73 7.24 3.10
C PHE A 272 1.36 7.70 2.62
N VAL A 273 0.69 8.62 3.33
CA VAL A 273 -0.57 9.20 2.87
C VAL A 273 -0.40 9.87 1.50
N MET A 274 0.65 10.70 1.34
CA MET A 274 0.94 11.34 0.05
C MET A 274 1.34 10.34 -1.04
N PHE A 275 2.00 9.24 -0.69
CA PHE A 275 2.25 8.13 -1.60
C PHE A 275 0.93 7.52 -2.08
N PHE A 276 -0.01 7.22 -1.19
CA PHE A 276 -1.31 6.65 -1.56
C PHE A 276 -2.19 7.62 -2.35
N VAL A 277 -2.16 8.92 -2.05
CA VAL A 277 -2.87 9.95 -2.84
C VAL A 277 -2.47 9.89 -4.32
N SER A 278 -1.22 9.55 -4.64
CA SER A 278 -0.78 9.42 -6.03
C SER A 278 -1.50 8.30 -6.81
N TYR A 279 -2.16 7.35 -6.12
CA TYR A 279 -3.02 6.36 -6.78
C TYR A 279 -4.28 6.97 -7.38
N GLY A 280 -4.74 8.12 -6.88
CA GLY A 280 -5.85 8.83 -7.50
C GLY A 280 -5.52 9.22 -8.94
N PHE A 281 -4.30 9.71 -9.16
CA PHE A 281 -3.78 9.97 -10.51
C PHE A 281 -3.63 8.69 -11.32
N ASP A 282 -3.10 7.62 -10.73
CA ASP A 282 -2.88 6.38 -11.48
C ASP A 282 -4.19 5.76 -11.98
N LEU A 283 -5.19 5.72 -11.10
CA LEU A 283 -6.53 5.25 -11.41
C LEU A 283 -7.18 6.12 -12.47
N TRP A 284 -7.09 7.44 -12.33
CA TRP A 284 -7.59 8.40 -13.32
C TRP A 284 -6.99 8.17 -14.71
N VAL A 285 -5.67 8.03 -14.80
CA VAL A 285 -4.97 7.79 -16.06
C VAL A 285 -5.41 6.47 -16.69
N VAL A 286 -5.45 5.38 -15.93
CA VAL A 286 -5.88 4.08 -16.48
C VAL A 286 -7.31 4.19 -17.00
N ILE A 287 -8.24 4.65 -16.17
CA ILE A 287 -9.66 4.73 -16.51
C ILE A 287 -9.89 5.57 -17.77
N THR A 288 -9.27 6.75 -17.86
CA THR A 288 -9.44 7.64 -19.01
C THR A 288 -8.79 7.10 -20.29
N THR A 289 -7.68 6.36 -20.18
CA THR A 289 -6.96 5.85 -21.35
C THR A 289 -7.43 4.49 -21.83
N THR A 290 -7.86 3.58 -20.96
CA THR A 290 -8.35 2.25 -21.37
C THR A 290 -9.83 2.25 -21.69
N TRP A 291 -10.65 3.08 -21.04
CA TRP A 291 -12.10 3.13 -21.30
C TRP A 291 -12.51 4.24 -22.28
N GLY A 292 -11.63 5.18 -22.58
CA GLY A 292 -11.88 6.24 -23.56
C GLY A 292 -11.76 5.81 -25.02
N GLN A 293 -11.18 4.63 -25.32
CA GLN A 293 -10.92 4.22 -26.70
C GLN A 293 -12.05 3.44 -27.39
N GLY A 294 -13.13 3.09 -26.68
CA GLY A 294 -14.13 2.14 -27.21
C GLY A 294 -13.51 0.76 -27.47
N PRO A 295 -14.32 -0.28 -27.71
CA PRO A 295 -13.83 -1.50 -28.37
C PRO A 295 -13.30 -1.18 -29.78
#